data_AF-B4PZA7-F1
#
_entry.id   AF-B4PZA7-F1
#
_cell.length_a   1.000
_cell.length_b   1.000
_cell.length_c   1.000
_cell.angle_alpha   90.00
_cell.angle_beta   90.00
_cell.angle_gamma   90.00
#
_symmetry.space_group_name_H-M   'P 1'
#
loop_
_entity.id
_entity.type
_entity.pdbx_description
1 polymer ?
#
loop_
_entity_poly.entity_id
_entity_poly.type
_entity_poly.pdbx_seq_one_letter_code
_entity_poly.pdbx_strand_id
1 'polypeptide(L)'
;MQRLPWKWAWLPLMLLITAKWEQVGGRSYTDLARTDSQLTRLPFFGGGVGHLLRYLHPLSLSSPSERGRISELRSDLDANYVSYRGAQLWKLNFNATRGASMAEREEEDDEVAEERQVLASPDAQFNEVVALFALTFVALIGSVLGQKLLLWRSVSVPEISGISGLPLALLTLNSSELYESTLEGLQWLSPLDLRRFDFLSPGSSFQINRRYRNGSQVQRYYGFQLWKVHETRLEQPELRAFWRHFGSEVWNINQDGIDILIEQRNVADARKFMDQVGYSYNIMIDDIETAIDETYVEVPAVEHPLDSVRNNSLPWMEVPGSTMNWRRYHDQADIKQFLQTLLETYEENVELIQIGVTRNKRPLEVIRVSNGNPDNWAVFVDAGLQARDWLSPAALTYAISKLTHLWGRPKGGGQRQSRAERAMRRIDWYFLPLANPDGYQYSRHTDRLWTKNRGYDTASGCYGVHLDRNFDYGWDGTGSTSNPCKNLYRGAQSFSEPESRAVRSFLSGMREYLGAYVSLGGYGQAITYPWGDADYVTENQRDLKQTARRAVLALRRLNQAEYTSGTSYRQKLARPGNSADWVQDRIEPQLVFNMFLKDQGRYGYLLPPHYIVESGEEVFEFLRTIAQQLE
;
A
#
# COMPACT_ATOMS: atom_id res chain seq x y z
N MET A 1 -31.48 23.44 35.26
CA MET A 1 -30.85 22.35 34.49
C MET A 1 -30.23 22.92 33.23
N GLN A 2 -28.95 23.28 33.28
CA GLN A 2 -28.15 23.70 32.13
C GLN A 2 -26.89 22.83 32.12
N ARG A 3 -26.64 22.17 30.99
CA ARG A 3 -25.51 21.27 30.76
C ARG A 3 -24.24 22.12 30.57
N LEU A 4 -23.23 21.87 31.40
CA LEU A 4 -21.88 22.45 31.31
C LEU A 4 -21.11 21.88 30.09
N PRO A 5 -20.32 22.69 29.38
CA PRO A 5 -19.46 22.23 28.29
C PRO A 5 -18.17 21.59 28.83
N TRP A 6 -17.78 20.46 28.25
CA TRP A 6 -16.55 19.73 28.59
C TRP A 6 -15.35 20.38 27.89
N LYS A 7 -14.42 20.98 28.65
CA LYS A 7 -13.09 21.35 28.14
C LYS A 7 -12.13 20.18 28.35
N TRP A 8 -11.55 19.68 27.26
CA TRP A 8 -10.47 18.68 27.30
C TRP A 8 -9.14 19.42 27.53
N ALA A 9 -8.55 19.24 28.71
CA ALA A 9 -7.18 19.68 28.98
C ALA A 9 -6.20 18.61 28.44
N TRP A 10 -5.23 19.05 27.64
CA TRP A 10 -4.18 18.19 27.08
C TRP A 10 -3.10 17.95 28.14
N LEU A 11 -2.97 16.73 28.66
CA LEU A 11 -1.87 16.31 29.53
C LEU A 11 -0.68 15.79 28.68
N PRO A 12 0.59 16.00 29.11
CA PRO A 12 1.76 15.54 28.38
C PRO A 12 1.91 14.01 28.45
N LEU A 13 2.26 13.41 27.31
CA LEU A 13 2.53 11.98 27.16
C LEU A 13 4.00 11.70 27.57
N MET A 14 4.25 10.72 28.44
CA MET A 14 5.60 10.32 28.89
C MET A 14 5.80 8.81 28.66
N LEU A 15 7.01 8.41 28.26
CA LEU A 15 7.34 7.07 27.78
C LEU A 15 8.64 6.56 28.43
N LEU A 16 8.64 5.30 28.93
CA LEU A 16 9.78 4.66 29.62
C LEU A 16 10.17 3.31 28.97
N ILE A 17 11.48 3.00 28.91
CA ILE A 17 12.04 1.71 28.45
C ILE A 17 13.12 1.25 29.45
N THR A 18 13.16 -0.05 29.81
CA THR A 18 14.11 -0.66 30.76
C THR A 18 14.82 -1.89 30.16
N ALA A 19 16.06 -2.19 30.58
CA ALA A 19 16.82 -3.39 30.18
C ALA A 19 17.72 -3.91 31.32
N LYS A 20 17.87 -5.25 31.48
CA LYS A 20 18.67 -5.89 32.53
C LYS A 20 19.96 -6.50 31.96
N TRP A 21 21.06 -6.45 32.72
CA TRP A 21 22.36 -7.02 32.36
C TRP A 21 22.59 -8.35 33.09
N GLU A 22 23.10 -9.37 32.40
CA GLU A 22 23.57 -10.61 33.02
C GLU A 22 24.93 -11.04 32.42
N GLN A 23 25.85 -11.51 33.28
CA GLN A 23 27.16 -12.00 32.86
C GLN A 23 27.20 -13.52 32.97
N VAL A 24 27.49 -14.18 31.85
CA VAL A 24 27.70 -15.64 31.79
C VAL A 24 29.04 -15.91 31.13
N GLY A 25 29.95 -16.59 31.85
CA GLY A 25 31.23 -17.03 31.30
C GLY A 25 32.19 -15.90 30.87
N GLY A 26 32.23 -14.78 31.60
CA GLY A 26 33.12 -13.65 31.31
C GLY A 26 32.77 -12.86 30.04
N ARG A 27 31.59 -13.13 29.46
CA ARG A 27 31.02 -12.38 28.33
C ARG A 27 29.71 -11.74 28.76
N SER A 28 29.49 -10.52 28.31
CA SER A 28 28.28 -9.75 28.59
C SER A 28 27.20 -10.13 27.56
N TYR A 29 26.06 -10.60 28.02
CA TYR A 29 24.89 -10.84 27.19
C TYR A 29 23.77 -9.87 27.59
N THR A 30 23.03 -9.38 26.60
CA THR A 30 21.79 -8.63 26.81
C THR A 30 20.62 -9.58 26.58
N ASP A 31 20.21 -10.30 27.62
CA ASP A 31 19.01 -11.14 27.60
C ASP A 31 17.81 -10.34 28.15
N LEU A 32 16.80 -10.15 27.30
CA LEU A 32 15.51 -9.58 27.67
C LEU A 32 14.64 -10.71 28.23
N ALA A 33 14.41 -10.70 29.54
CA ALA A 33 13.70 -11.77 30.26
C ALA A 33 12.27 -11.98 29.74
N ARG A 34 11.88 -13.26 29.66
CA ARG A 34 10.57 -13.76 29.23
C ARG A 34 9.60 -13.77 30.41
N THR A 35 8.50 -13.04 30.32
CA THR A 35 7.30 -13.25 31.15
C THR A 35 6.05 -13.07 30.29
N ASP A 36 5.01 -13.83 30.63
CA ASP A 36 3.93 -14.27 29.74
C ASP A 36 3.07 -13.18 29.08
N SER A 37 2.65 -13.51 27.85
CA SER A 37 1.45 -13.08 27.13
C SER A 37 0.95 -11.63 27.31
N GLN A 38 1.55 -10.69 26.57
CA GLN A 38 0.88 -9.65 25.75
C GLN A 38 1.97 -8.75 25.13
N LEU A 39 2.05 -8.72 23.80
CA LEU A 39 3.11 -8.07 23.04
C LEU A 39 2.74 -6.61 22.70
N THR A 40 3.58 -5.66 23.13
CA THR A 40 3.45 -4.22 22.80
C THR A 40 4.81 -3.72 22.28
N ARG A 41 4.90 -3.34 20.99
CA ARG A 41 6.13 -2.80 20.34
C ARG A 41 5.91 -1.35 19.88
N LEU A 42 6.90 -0.46 19.99
CA LEU A 42 6.85 0.88 19.38
C LEU A 42 8.20 1.30 18.75
N PRO A 43 8.19 2.28 17.81
CA PRO A 43 9.28 2.62 16.89
C PRO A 43 10.09 3.86 17.27
N PHE A 44 11.22 4.05 16.59
CA PHE A 44 12.12 5.21 16.68
C PHE A 44 11.90 6.21 15.52
N PHE A 45 12.09 7.51 15.77
CA PHE A 45 12.06 8.61 14.78
C PHE A 45 13.45 9.31 14.71
N GLY A 46 13.89 9.73 13.50
CA GLY A 46 15.13 10.49 13.27
C GLY A 46 15.06 11.94 13.78
N GLY A 47 16.13 12.72 13.95
CA GLY A 47 17.49 12.65 13.40
C GLY A 47 18.63 12.68 14.42
N GLY A 48 18.49 11.95 15.54
CA GLY A 48 19.61 11.61 16.44
C GLY A 48 20.36 10.33 16.05
N VAL A 49 19.95 9.66 14.97
CA VAL A 49 20.31 8.28 14.64
C VAL A 49 21.83 8.07 14.47
N GLY A 50 22.55 9.05 13.89
CA GLY A 50 24.00 8.96 13.73
C GLY A 50 24.79 8.96 15.05
N HIS A 51 24.26 9.60 16.10
CA HIS A 51 24.91 9.67 17.41
C HIS A 51 24.45 8.56 18.37
N LEU A 52 23.20 8.08 18.23
CA LEU A 52 22.69 6.93 18.99
C LEU A 52 23.34 5.61 18.56
N LEU A 53 23.51 5.40 17.24
CA LEU A 53 24.14 4.19 16.69
C LEU A 53 25.62 4.06 17.12
N ARG A 54 26.34 5.17 17.30
CA ARG A 54 27.71 5.18 17.85
C ARG A 54 27.79 4.70 19.31
N TYR A 55 26.72 4.82 20.08
CA TYR A 55 26.70 4.46 21.51
C TYR A 55 26.32 2.99 21.74
N LEU A 56 25.76 2.32 20.72
CA LEU A 56 25.15 0.98 20.84
C LEU A 56 25.84 -0.13 20.05
N HIS A 57 27.00 0.09 19.42
CA HIS A 57 27.75 -0.99 18.76
C HIS A 57 28.47 -1.89 19.78
N PRO A 58 28.20 -3.21 19.85
CA PRO A 58 29.24 -4.18 20.12
C PRO A 58 29.96 -4.50 18.81
N LEU A 59 31.29 -4.56 18.88
CA LEU A 59 32.17 -5.01 17.81
C LEU A 59 31.76 -6.42 17.34
N SER A 60 31.92 -6.66 16.03
CA SER A 60 31.71 -7.88 15.22
C SER A 60 31.59 -9.22 15.95
N LEU A 61 30.84 -10.19 15.38
CA LEU A 61 31.34 -11.56 15.16
C LEU A 61 30.43 -12.44 14.29
N SER A 62 31.13 -13.23 13.46
CA SER A 62 30.82 -14.46 12.69
C SER A 62 29.59 -15.31 13.03
N SER A 63 28.99 -15.89 11.96
CA SER A 63 27.84 -16.83 11.85
C SER A 63 28.01 -18.22 12.51
N PRO A 64 27.07 -19.20 12.36
CA PRO A 64 25.60 -19.15 12.38
C PRO A 64 24.98 -20.20 13.35
N SER A 65 23.70 -20.05 13.71
CA SER A 65 22.83 -21.21 13.98
C SER A 65 21.37 -20.90 13.64
N GLU A 66 20.75 -21.82 12.91
CA GLU A 66 19.44 -21.72 12.28
C GLU A 66 18.28 -21.75 13.31
N ARG A 67 17.31 -20.84 13.16
CA ARG A 67 15.86 -21.13 13.05
C ARG A 67 15.04 -19.83 13.04
N GLY A 68 14.24 -19.69 11.98
CA GLY A 68 13.42 -18.53 11.63
C GLY A 68 13.97 -17.87 10.36
N ARG A 69 13.61 -18.37 9.18
CA ARG A 69 14.02 -17.81 7.89
C ARG A 69 13.32 -16.45 7.68
N ILE A 70 13.99 -15.39 8.10
CA ILE A 70 14.01 -14.16 7.33
C ILE A 70 15.00 -14.44 6.18
N SER A 71 14.64 -14.16 4.92
CA SER A 71 15.58 -14.39 3.82
C SER A 71 16.90 -13.67 4.12
N GLU A 72 18.03 -14.37 4.02
CA GLU A 72 19.38 -13.80 4.19
C GLU A 72 19.59 -12.52 3.35
N LEU A 73 18.84 -12.36 2.26
CA LEU A 73 18.76 -11.16 1.42
C LEU A 73 18.36 -9.85 2.13
N ARG A 74 17.66 -9.89 3.28
CA ARG A 74 17.15 -8.65 3.93
C ARG A 74 18.25 -7.89 4.69
N SER A 75 19.22 -8.60 5.28
CA SER A 75 20.40 -8.00 5.90
C SER A 75 21.43 -7.54 4.88
N ASP A 76 21.52 -8.21 3.73
CA ASP A 76 22.49 -7.87 2.68
C ASP A 76 22.13 -6.58 1.92
N LEU A 77 20.85 -6.20 1.91
CA LEU A 77 20.36 -5.03 1.20
C LEU A 77 20.25 -3.76 2.08
N ASP A 78 20.29 -3.88 3.41
CA ASP A 78 20.25 -2.75 4.33
C ASP A 78 21.14 -3.00 5.57
N ALA A 79 22.34 -2.41 5.55
CA ALA A 79 23.31 -2.50 6.63
C ALA A 79 22.85 -1.87 7.96
N ASN A 80 21.73 -1.14 7.97
CA ASN A 80 21.17 -0.51 9.17
C ASN A 80 19.97 -1.28 9.76
N TYR A 81 19.66 -2.47 9.26
CA TYR A 81 18.53 -3.26 9.74
C TYR A 81 18.77 -3.82 11.16
N VAL A 82 17.95 -3.43 12.13
CA VAL A 82 17.97 -3.92 13.52
C VAL A 82 16.64 -4.63 13.84
N SER A 83 16.72 -5.86 14.36
CA SER A 83 15.56 -6.67 14.77
C SER A 83 15.21 -6.44 16.24
N TYR A 84 13.97 -6.04 16.54
CA TYR A 84 13.50 -5.73 17.89
C TYR A 84 12.61 -6.83 18.49
N ARG A 85 12.95 -8.10 18.22
CA ARG A 85 12.19 -9.26 18.72
C ARG A 85 12.31 -9.33 20.25
N GLY A 86 11.24 -9.00 20.99
CA GLY A 86 11.16 -9.14 22.46
C GLY A 86 11.09 -7.85 23.27
N ALA A 87 11.09 -6.67 22.64
CA ALA A 87 10.94 -5.39 23.37
C ALA A 87 9.52 -5.18 23.93
N GLN A 88 9.41 -4.54 25.11
CA GLN A 88 8.16 -4.13 25.75
C GLN A 88 8.13 -2.61 25.96
N LEU A 89 6.91 -2.04 25.95
CA LEU A 89 6.67 -0.60 26.09
C LEU A 89 5.61 -0.31 27.16
N TRP A 90 5.87 0.66 28.03
CA TRP A 90 4.96 1.07 29.10
C TRP A 90 4.35 2.45 28.84
N LYS A 91 3.03 2.57 29.03
CA LYS A 91 2.28 3.84 29.02
C LYS A 91 1.81 4.17 30.44
N LEU A 92 2.22 5.32 30.97
CA LEU A 92 1.73 5.83 32.25
C LEU A 92 0.72 6.96 31.99
N ASN A 93 -0.54 6.75 32.42
CA ASN A 93 -1.58 7.77 32.37
C ASN A 93 -1.78 8.36 33.76
N PHE A 94 -1.66 9.67 33.90
CA PHE A 94 -2.04 10.38 35.12
C PHE A 94 -3.45 10.93 34.95
N ASN A 95 -4.38 10.50 35.82
CA ASN A 95 -5.74 11.02 35.84
C ASN A 95 -5.89 11.91 37.09
N ALA A 96 -6.13 13.21 36.91
CA ALA A 96 -6.39 14.13 38.02
C ALA A 96 -7.77 14.76 37.86
N THR A 97 -8.71 14.39 38.72
CA THR A 97 -9.99 15.08 38.87
C THR A 97 -9.78 16.38 39.67
N ARG A 98 -9.97 17.55 39.06
CA ARG A 98 -10.01 18.84 39.78
C ARG A 98 -11.29 18.89 40.64
N GLY A 99 -11.13 19.01 41.96
CA GLY A 99 -12.22 19.30 42.89
C GLY A 99 -12.67 20.76 42.77
N ALA A 100 -13.98 20.99 42.83
CA ALA A 100 -14.61 22.29 42.72
C ALA A 100 -14.46 23.09 44.02
N SER A 101 -13.55 24.07 44.05
CA SER A 101 -13.60 25.21 44.98
C SER A 101 -12.60 26.29 44.58
N MET A 102 -12.87 27.04 43.51
CA MET A 102 -12.29 28.37 43.27
C MET A 102 -13.02 28.99 42.09
N ALA A 103 -14.28 29.35 42.34
CA ALA A 103 -15.07 30.19 41.45
C ALA A 103 -15.81 31.16 42.37
N GLU A 104 -15.14 32.24 42.76
CA GLU A 104 -15.77 33.45 43.28
C GLU A 104 -14.71 34.54 43.41
N ARG A 105 -14.76 35.47 42.44
CA ARG A 105 -14.22 36.84 42.38
C ARG A 105 -13.45 37.05 41.09
N GLU A 106 -14.14 37.64 40.12
CA GLU A 106 -13.60 38.62 39.18
C GLU A 106 -14.80 39.17 38.39
N GLU A 107 -15.50 40.13 39.01
CA GLU A 107 -16.27 41.17 38.30
C GLU A 107 -15.66 42.52 38.71
N GLU A 108 -15.57 43.41 37.72
CA GLU A 108 -15.22 44.84 37.77
C GLU A 108 -13.74 45.22 37.99
N ASP A 109 -13.06 45.64 36.90
CA ASP A 109 -12.47 47.00 36.79
C ASP A 109 -11.87 47.27 35.39
N ASP A 110 -12.02 48.53 34.96
CA ASP A 110 -11.78 49.12 33.63
C ASP A 110 -10.30 49.28 33.21
N GLU A 111 -10.14 49.64 31.92
CA GLU A 111 -9.00 50.31 31.27
C GLU A 111 -7.94 50.94 32.19
N VAL A 112 -6.68 50.49 32.13
CA VAL A 112 -5.44 51.30 32.07
C VAL A 112 -4.30 50.42 31.52
N ALA A 113 -3.60 50.91 30.49
CA ALA A 113 -2.31 50.38 30.07
C ALA A 113 -1.20 50.87 31.01
N GLU A 114 -0.49 49.96 31.69
CA GLU A 114 0.93 50.12 32.09
C GLU A 114 1.52 48.82 32.67
N GLU A 115 2.83 48.68 32.52
CA GLU A 115 3.70 47.53 32.77
C GLU A 115 3.41 46.71 34.05
N ARG A 116 3.12 45.41 33.91
CA ARG A 116 3.26 44.41 35.00
C ARG A 116 3.82 43.08 34.49
N GLN A 117 4.82 42.58 35.21
CA GLN A 117 5.51 41.31 35.01
C GLN A 117 4.55 40.14 34.81
N VAL A 118 4.82 39.32 33.80
CA VAL A 118 4.08 38.09 33.47
C VAL A 118 4.26 37.07 34.61
N LEU A 119 3.31 37.02 35.54
CA LEU A 119 3.12 35.87 36.42
C LEU A 119 2.42 34.76 35.61
N ALA A 120 3.09 33.61 35.48
CA ALA A 120 2.59 32.47 34.74
C ALA A 120 1.24 31.96 35.28
N SER A 121 0.32 31.62 34.39
CA SER A 121 -1.03 31.13 34.73
C SER A 121 -0.99 29.90 35.66
N PRO A 122 -2.03 29.66 36.49
CA PRO A 122 -2.12 28.49 37.38
C PRO A 122 -1.98 27.15 36.65
N ASP A 123 -2.35 27.09 35.37
CA ASP A 123 -2.22 25.90 34.52
C ASP A 123 -0.75 25.64 34.10
N ALA A 124 0.07 26.68 33.99
CA ALA A 124 1.51 26.55 33.74
C ALA A 124 2.24 26.00 34.97
N GLN A 125 1.91 26.51 36.17
CA GLN A 125 2.48 26.01 37.43
C GLN A 125 2.07 24.57 37.73
N PHE A 126 0.82 24.18 37.44
CA PHE A 126 0.36 22.80 37.59
C PHE A 126 1.12 21.83 36.68
N ASN A 127 1.33 22.21 35.41
CA ASN A 127 2.12 21.41 34.46
C ASN A 127 3.59 21.31 34.88
N GLU A 128 4.15 22.34 35.49
CA GLU A 128 5.53 22.35 36.01
C GLU A 128 5.69 21.39 37.18
N VAL A 129 4.74 21.39 38.13
CA VAL A 129 4.76 20.50 39.30
C VAL A 129 4.56 19.03 38.90
N VAL A 130 3.67 18.75 37.95
CA VAL A 130 3.46 17.39 37.41
C VAL A 130 4.70 16.91 36.65
N ALA A 131 5.36 17.79 35.89
CA ALA A 131 6.61 17.47 35.20
C ALA A 131 7.77 17.20 36.17
N LEU A 132 7.91 18.02 37.22
CA LEU A 132 8.90 17.83 38.29
C LEU A 132 8.67 16.53 39.08
N PHE A 133 7.42 16.19 39.37
CA PHE A 133 7.06 14.95 40.05
C PHE A 133 7.34 13.72 39.16
N ALA A 134 7.02 13.81 37.86
CA ALA A 134 7.36 12.74 36.91
C ALA A 134 8.88 12.58 36.73
N LEU A 135 9.63 13.68 36.62
CA LEU A 135 11.09 13.65 36.49
C LEU A 135 11.79 13.07 37.73
N THR A 136 11.34 13.45 38.92
CA THR A 136 11.90 12.93 40.19
C THR A 136 11.55 11.47 40.42
N PHE A 137 10.32 11.05 40.09
CA PHE A 137 9.89 9.66 40.17
C PHE A 137 10.66 8.77 39.18
N VAL A 138 10.90 9.24 37.96
CA VAL A 138 11.67 8.52 36.93
C VAL A 138 13.16 8.45 37.29
N ALA A 139 13.75 9.52 37.82
CA ALA A 139 15.12 9.50 38.31
C ALA A 139 15.31 8.55 39.50
N LEU A 140 14.32 8.44 40.39
CA LEU A 140 14.31 7.51 41.52
C LEU A 140 14.24 6.04 41.04
N ILE A 141 13.42 5.75 40.03
CA ILE A 141 13.34 4.40 39.43
C ILE A 141 14.67 4.01 38.76
N GLY A 142 15.31 4.94 38.05
CA GLY A 142 16.61 4.71 37.43
C GLY A 142 17.73 4.45 38.43
N SER A 143 17.75 5.18 39.55
CA SER A 143 18.78 5.04 40.59
C SER A 143 18.62 3.77 41.41
N VAL A 144 17.40 3.33 41.70
CA VAL A 144 17.11 2.11 42.47
C VAL A 144 17.38 0.84 41.63
N LEU A 145 17.18 0.89 40.31
CA LEU A 145 17.35 -0.27 39.42
C LEU A 145 18.70 -0.34 38.69
N GLY A 146 19.57 0.67 38.86
CA GLY A 146 20.89 0.73 38.20
C GLY A 146 20.80 0.89 36.67
N GLN A 147 19.70 1.45 36.16
CA GLN A 147 19.38 1.53 34.73
C GLN A 147 19.46 2.98 34.21
N LYS A 148 19.99 3.16 32.99
CA LYS A 148 19.95 4.44 32.28
C LYS A 148 18.57 4.62 31.65
N LEU A 149 17.95 5.78 31.89
CA LEU A 149 16.61 6.13 31.39
C LEU A 149 16.69 7.19 30.29
N LEU A 150 15.80 7.07 29.31
CA LEU A 150 15.63 8.03 28.22
C LEU A 150 14.21 8.60 28.28
N LEU A 151 14.07 9.92 28.14
CA LEU A 151 12.83 10.65 28.41
C LEU A 151 12.43 11.50 27.18
N TRP A 152 11.16 11.48 26.79
CA TRP A 152 10.63 12.22 25.63
C TRP A 152 9.34 12.99 26.00
N ARG A 153 9.12 14.17 25.42
CA ARG A 153 7.99 15.08 25.76
C ARG A 153 7.41 15.81 24.55
N SER A 154 6.11 16.14 24.62
CA SER A 154 5.35 16.83 23.55
C SER A 154 5.09 18.33 23.80
N VAL A 155 5.63 18.92 24.87
CA VAL A 155 5.45 20.35 25.22
C VAL A 155 6.80 20.99 25.58
N SER A 156 7.04 22.22 25.13
CA SER A 156 8.19 23.03 25.53
C SER A 156 8.01 23.56 26.96
N VAL A 157 8.93 23.24 27.87
CA VAL A 157 9.06 23.89 29.18
C VAL A 157 10.27 24.83 29.12
N PRO A 158 10.25 26.00 29.79
CA PRO A 158 11.43 26.83 30.00
C PRO A 158 12.62 26.02 30.55
N GLU A 159 13.84 26.43 30.23
CA GLU A 159 15.06 25.78 30.72
C GLU A 159 15.07 25.75 32.26
N ILE A 160 15.02 24.54 32.82
CA ILE A 160 15.14 24.34 34.27
C ILE A 160 16.62 24.45 34.62
N SER A 161 17.10 25.67 34.86
CA SER A 161 18.43 25.93 35.40
C SER A 161 18.41 25.67 36.92
N GLY A 162 18.67 24.43 37.34
CA GLY A 162 18.71 24.13 38.78
C GLY A 162 19.07 22.72 39.23
N ILE A 163 19.15 21.74 38.32
CA ILE A 163 19.49 20.35 38.68
C ILE A 163 20.85 20.01 38.06
N SER A 164 21.92 20.21 38.82
CA SER A 164 23.27 19.81 38.44
C SER A 164 23.38 18.28 38.39
N GLY A 165 23.54 17.72 37.18
CA GLY A 165 23.82 16.30 36.99
C GLY A 165 23.16 15.62 35.78
N LEU A 166 22.27 16.28 35.06
CA LEU A 166 21.63 15.73 33.85
C LEU A 166 22.16 16.43 32.58
N PRO A 167 22.65 15.71 31.55
CA PRO A 167 23.01 16.29 30.27
C PRO A 167 21.71 16.62 29.50
N LEU A 168 21.16 17.81 29.72
CA LEU A 168 19.93 18.28 29.10
C LEU A 168 20.23 18.93 27.74
N ALA A 169 20.44 18.12 26.71
CA ALA A 169 20.21 18.53 25.32
C ALA A 169 18.83 18.02 24.90
N LEU A 170 17.76 18.67 25.39
CA LEU A 170 16.38 18.33 25.03
C LEU A 170 15.99 19.04 23.74
N LEU A 171 15.82 18.29 22.66
CA LEU A 171 15.25 18.75 21.39
C LEU A 171 13.82 19.26 21.62
N THR A 172 13.55 20.51 21.24
CA THR A 172 12.21 21.08 21.16
C THR A 172 11.80 21.16 19.69
N LEU A 173 10.70 20.51 19.31
CA LEU A 173 10.10 20.63 17.99
C LEU A 173 8.64 21.11 18.16
N ASN A 174 8.22 22.05 17.33
CA ASN A 174 6.87 22.59 17.32
C ASN A 174 5.87 21.55 16.75
N SER A 175 4.61 21.56 17.20
CA SER A 175 3.61 20.52 16.94
C SER A 175 3.24 20.34 15.46
N SER A 176 3.26 21.42 14.67
CA SER A 176 3.02 21.38 13.23
C SER A 176 4.20 20.78 12.46
N GLU A 177 5.42 21.16 12.82
CA GLU A 177 6.65 20.57 12.28
C GLU A 177 6.79 19.11 12.70
N LEU A 178 6.34 18.75 13.89
CA LEU A 178 6.31 17.36 14.36
C LEU A 178 5.42 16.51 13.45
N TYR A 179 4.22 16.96 13.08
CA TYR A 179 3.33 16.13 12.26
C TYR A 179 3.89 15.86 10.85
N GLU A 180 4.41 16.90 10.17
CA GLU A 180 4.95 16.74 8.82
C GLU A 180 6.33 16.06 8.80
N SER A 181 7.25 16.46 9.69
CA SER A 181 8.59 15.86 9.76
C SER A 181 8.56 14.41 10.27
N THR A 182 7.63 14.09 11.17
CA THR A 182 7.47 12.73 11.66
C THR A 182 6.86 11.87 10.57
N LEU A 183 5.84 12.33 9.83
CA LEU A 183 5.15 11.47 8.85
C LEU A 183 5.90 11.30 7.52
N GLU A 184 6.65 12.30 7.03
CA GLU A 184 7.53 12.15 5.86
C GLU A 184 8.85 11.45 6.22
N GLY A 185 9.43 11.75 7.39
CA GLY A 185 10.65 11.09 7.89
C GLY A 185 10.42 9.62 8.28
N LEU A 186 9.18 9.24 8.57
CA LEU A 186 8.80 7.89 9.00
C LEU A 186 8.45 6.89 7.93
N GLN A 187 8.24 7.33 6.68
CA GLN A 187 7.83 6.40 5.63
C GLN A 187 8.88 5.28 5.41
N TRP A 188 10.10 5.53 5.90
CA TRP A 188 11.28 4.67 5.88
C TRP A 188 11.39 3.72 7.08
N LEU A 189 10.88 4.09 8.25
CA LEU A 189 10.94 3.30 9.49
C LEU A 189 9.56 2.72 9.77
N SER A 190 9.30 1.53 9.21
CA SER A 190 8.20 0.61 9.56
C SER A 190 7.04 1.20 10.41
N PRO A 191 6.03 1.84 9.79
CA PRO A 191 4.85 2.40 10.48
C PRO A 191 3.89 1.35 11.06
N LEU A 192 4.28 0.07 11.03
CA LEU A 192 3.39 -1.09 11.16
C LEU A 192 2.87 -1.28 12.57
N ASP A 193 3.71 -1.00 13.56
CA ASP A 193 3.37 -1.14 14.98
C ASP A 193 2.57 0.05 15.48
N LEU A 194 2.84 1.29 15.05
CA LEU A 194 2.08 2.46 15.52
C LEU A 194 0.60 2.39 15.09
N ARG A 195 0.30 1.91 13.89
CA ARG A 195 -1.10 1.79 13.43
C ARG A 195 -1.89 0.74 14.22
N ARG A 196 -1.24 -0.18 14.96
CA ARG A 196 -1.90 -1.19 15.80
C ARG A 196 -2.42 -0.64 17.14
N PHE A 197 -1.89 0.48 17.62
CA PHE A 197 -2.09 0.92 19.02
C PHE A 197 -3.20 1.96 19.23
N ASP A 198 -3.99 2.29 18.20
CA ASP A 198 -5.27 3.01 18.32
C ASP A 198 -5.23 4.31 19.18
N PHE A 199 -4.06 4.94 19.32
CA PHE A 199 -3.87 6.11 20.18
C PHE A 199 -4.45 7.40 19.60
N LEU A 200 -4.83 7.36 18.33
CA LEU A 200 -5.59 8.39 17.65
C LEU A 200 -6.93 7.76 17.27
N SER A 201 -7.81 7.53 18.27
CA SER A 201 -9.26 7.29 18.19
C SER A 201 -9.80 6.77 16.83
N PRO A 202 -10.64 5.72 16.79
CA PRO A 202 -11.12 5.08 15.56
C PRO A 202 -11.79 6.08 14.60
N GLY A 203 -10.97 6.67 13.76
CA GLY A 203 -11.31 7.38 12.56
C GLY A 203 -10.46 6.69 11.53
N SER A 204 -11.06 5.69 10.88
CA SER A 204 -10.42 4.83 9.88
C SER A 204 -9.48 5.62 8.97
N SER A 205 -8.51 4.96 8.34
CA SER A 205 -7.71 5.60 7.29
C SER A 205 -8.57 6.27 6.20
N PHE A 206 -9.89 6.02 6.12
CA PHE A 206 -10.90 6.89 5.50
C PHE A 206 -10.80 8.38 5.91
N GLN A 207 -10.80 8.72 7.20
CA GLN A 207 -10.65 10.11 7.69
C GLN A 207 -9.28 10.69 7.33
N ILE A 208 -8.23 9.85 7.33
CA ILE A 208 -6.89 10.24 6.91
C ILE A 208 -6.86 10.51 5.39
N ASN A 209 -7.45 9.64 4.58
CA ASN A 209 -7.56 9.80 3.13
C ASN A 209 -8.36 11.05 2.76
N ARG A 210 -9.45 11.33 3.49
CA ARG A 210 -10.24 12.56 3.33
C ARG A 210 -9.46 13.82 3.72
N ARG A 211 -8.58 13.75 4.73
CA ARG A 211 -7.69 14.87 5.07
C ARG A 211 -6.71 15.19 3.96
N TYR A 212 -6.10 14.17 3.33
CA TYR A 212 -5.18 14.39 2.22
C TYR A 212 -5.88 15.04 1.03
N ARG A 213 -7.12 14.61 0.70
CA ARG A 213 -7.93 15.20 -0.36
C ARG A 213 -8.00 16.73 -0.24
N ASN A 214 -8.16 17.29 0.96
CA ASN A 214 -8.30 18.73 1.17
C ASN A 214 -6.98 19.52 1.16
N GLY A 215 -5.83 18.88 0.91
CA GLY A 215 -4.54 19.55 0.79
C GLY A 215 -4.43 20.42 -0.46
N SER A 216 -3.68 21.52 -0.37
CA SER A 216 -3.43 22.43 -1.50
C SER A 216 -2.58 21.81 -2.61
N GLN A 217 -1.80 20.77 -2.27
CA GLN A 217 -0.97 20.00 -3.19
C GLN A 217 -1.75 18.97 -4.03
N VAL A 218 -3.04 18.76 -3.77
CA VAL A 218 -3.84 17.73 -4.48
C VAL A 218 -4.30 18.25 -5.83
N GLN A 219 -4.03 17.47 -6.88
CA GLN A 219 -4.53 17.71 -8.22
C GLN A 219 -6.04 17.47 -8.27
N ARG A 220 -6.78 18.48 -8.73
CA ARG A 220 -8.25 18.45 -8.89
C ARG A 220 -8.64 18.37 -10.37
N TYR A 221 -9.76 17.72 -10.63
CA TYR A 221 -10.27 17.41 -11.97
C TYR A 221 -11.69 17.94 -12.19
N TYR A 222 -12.04 19.07 -11.56
CA TYR A 222 -13.36 19.68 -11.69
C TYR A 222 -13.77 19.86 -13.16
N GLY A 223 -14.90 19.28 -13.53
CA GLY A 223 -15.49 19.40 -14.88
C GLY A 223 -14.72 18.68 -15.99
N PHE A 224 -13.72 17.85 -15.65
CA PHE A 224 -13.12 16.92 -16.61
C PHE A 224 -14.12 15.82 -16.95
N GLN A 225 -14.07 15.34 -18.19
CA GLN A 225 -14.96 14.28 -18.68
C GLN A 225 -14.16 13.15 -19.32
N LEU A 226 -14.63 11.92 -19.19
CA LEU A 226 -14.10 10.77 -19.92
C LEU A 226 -15.05 10.41 -21.05
N TRP A 227 -14.54 10.46 -22.28
CA TRP A 227 -15.32 10.17 -23.48
C TRP A 227 -14.84 8.88 -24.13
N LYS A 228 -15.77 7.99 -24.50
CA LYS A 228 -15.51 6.81 -25.33
C LYS A 228 -15.88 7.13 -26.77
N VAL A 229 -14.87 7.27 -27.63
CA VAL A 229 -15.06 7.48 -29.06
C VAL A 229 -15.13 6.13 -29.75
N HIS A 230 -16.22 5.86 -30.49
CA HIS A 230 -16.47 4.58 -31.17
C HIS A 230 -15.69 4.43 -32.48
N GLU A 231 -14.40 4.66 -32.41
CA GLU A 231 -13.42 4.38 -33.45
C GLU A 231 -12.16 3.88 -32.77
N THR A 232 -11.44 2.97 -33.43
CA THR A 232 -10.27 2.29 -32.84
C THR A 232 -8.98 2.65 -33.55
N ARG A 233 -9.05 3.31 -34.70
CA ARG A 233 -7.91 3.72 -35.51
C ARG A 233 -7.47 5.14 -35.15
N LEU A 234 -6.60 5.26 -34.14
CA LEU A 234 -5.90 6.51 -33.77
C LEU A 234 -5.08 7.14 -34.91
N GLU A 235 -4.81 6.38 -35.97
CA GLU A 235 -4.08 6.87 -37.14
C GLU A 235 -4.91 7.78 -38.04
N GLN A 236 -6.24 7.76 -37.91
CA GLN A 236 -7.09 8.67 -38.67
C GLN A 236 -6.76 10.13 -38.33
N PRO A 237 -6.57 10.98 -39.34
CA PRO A 237 -6.10 12.34 -39.13
C PRO A 237 -7.05 13.16 -38.28
N GLU A 238 -8.36 12.97 -38.40
CA GLU A 238 -9.39 13.68 -37.64
C GLU A 238 -9.35 13.29 -36.16
N LEU A 239 -9.24 12.00 -35.84
CA LEU A 239 -9.18 11.51 -34.46
C LEU A 239 -7.86 11.88 -33.79
N ARG A 240 -6.76 11.83 -34.55
CA ARG A 240 -5.46 12.32 -34.10
C ARG A 240 -5.48 13.83 -33.84
N ALA A 241 -6.17 14.60 -34.67
CA ALA A 241 -6.38 16.03 -34.44
C ALA A 241 -7.25 16.25 -33.19
N PHE A 242 -8.35 15.53 -33.04
CA PHE A 242 -9.21 15.60 -31.86
C PHE A 242 -8.43 15.36 -30.57
N TRP A 243 -7.70 14.25 -30.51
CA TRP A 243 -6.88 13.91 -29.34
C TRP A 243 -5.82 14.98 -29.03
N ARG A 244 -5.12 15.50 -30.05
CA ARG A 244 -4.07 16.50 -29.86
C ARG A 244 -4.59 17.86 -29.39
N HIS A 245 -5.79 18.26 -29.82
CA HIS A 245 -6.33 19.59 -29.52
C HIS A 245 -7.18 19.60 -28.25
N PHE A 246 -7.93 18.53 -27.99
CA PHE A 246 -8.93 18.51 -26.92
C PHE A 246 -8.62 17.51 -25.81
N GLY A 247 -7.97 16.39 -26.13
CA GLY A 247 -7.67 15.33 -25.18
C GLY A 247 -6.42 15.61 -24.33
N SER A 248 -6.50 15.32 -23.04
CA SER A 248 -5.35 15.37 -22.12
C SER A 248 -4.65 14.01 -22.03
N GLU A 249 -5.42 12.92 -22.01
CA GLU A 249 -4.92 11.57 -21.82
C GLU A 249 -5.80 10.51 -22.51
N VAL A 250 -5.20 9.38 -22.91
CA VAL A 250 -5.92 8.16 -23.31
C VAL A 250 -5.85 7.15 -22.18
N TRP A 251 -7.01 6.71 -21.69
CA TRP A 251 -7.09 5.72 -20.61
C TRP A 251 -7.02 4.30 -21.14
N ASN A 252 -7.75 4.01 -22.23
CA ASN A 252 -7.83 2.68 -22.81
C ASN A 252 -8.12 2.75 -24.30
N ILE A 253 -7.68 1.72 -25.02
CA ILE A 253 -8.01 1.47 -26.42
C ILE A 253 -8.42 0.01 -26.49
N ASN A 254 -9.66 -0.28 -26.87
CA ASN A 254 -10.17 -1.65 -26.96
C ASN A 254 -10.95 -1.85 -28.25
N GLN A 255 -11.68 -2.96 -28.34
CA GLN A 255 -12.47 -3.28 -29.53
C GLN A 255 -13.66 -2.32 -29.73
N ASP A 256 -14.16 -1.69 -28.67
CA ASP A 256 -15.34 -0.83 -28.69
C ASP A 256 -15.03 0.64 -29.00
N GLY A 257 -13.79 1.08 -28.77
CA GLY A 257 -13.40 2.47 -28.93
C GLY A 257 -12.14 2.88 -28.17
N ILE A 258 -11.95 4.20 -28.10
CA ILE A 258 -10.86 4.85 -27.37
C ILE A 258 -11.45 5.72 -26.27
N ASP A 259 -10.95 5.54 -25.05
CA ASP A 259 -11.35 6.30 -23.88
C ASP A 259 -10.40 7.48 -23.69
N ILE A 260 -10.90 8.71 -23.89
CA ILE A 260 -10.13 9.95 -23.90
C ILE A 260 -10.62 10.87 -22.78
N LEU A 261 -9.69 11.30 -21.93
CA LEU A 261 -9.93 12.31 -20.91
C LEU A 261 -9.90 13.71 -21.56
N ILE A 262 -10.92 14.51 -21.29
CA ILE A 262 -11.08 15.86 -21.84
C ILE A 262 -11.15 16.85 -20.67
N GLU A 263 -10.34 17.90 -20.75
CA GLU A 263 -10.33 18.96 -19.75
C GLU A 263 -11.57 19.84 -19.87
N GLN A 264 -12.06 20.37 -18.74
CA GLN A 264 -13.26 21.21 -18.68
C GLN A 264 -13.28 22.33 -19.73
N ARG A 265 -12.15 23.03 -19.91
CA ARG A 265 -12.02 24.15 -20.86
C ARG A 265 -12.21 23.74 -22.33
N ASN A 266 -11.98 22.47 -22.65
CA ASN A 266 -12.03 21.93 -24.00
C ASN A 266 -13.37 21.25 -24.33
N VAL A 267 -14.21 20.92 -23.33
CA VAL A 267 -15.44 20.13 -23.50
C VAL A 267 -16.39 20.73 -24.54
N ALA A 268 -16.61 22.04 -24.51
CA ALA A 268 -17.54 22.72 -25.42
C ALA A 268 -17.07 22.66 -26.88
N ASP A 269 -15.77 22.88 -27.12
CA ASP A 269 -15.21 22.87 -28.47
C ASP A 269 -14.97 21.45 -28.99
N ALA A 270 -14.65 20.50 -28.10
CA ALA A 270 -14.61 19.08 -28.41
C ALA A 270 -15.97 18.59 -28.95
N ARG A 271 -17.08 19.00 -28.32
CA ARG A 271 -18.43 18.62 -28.76
C ARG A 271 -18.72 19.15 -30.16
N LYS A 272 -18.46 20.45 -30.40
CA LYS A 272 -18.63 21.06 -31.74
C LYS A 272 -17.79 20.35 -32.80
N PHE A 273 -16.56 19.97 -32.48
CA PHE A 273 -15.70 19.24 -33.40
C PHE A 273 -16.28 17.85 -33.73
N MET A 274 -16.74 17.10 -32.73
CA MET A 274 -17.34 15.79 -32.95
C MET A 274 -18.63 15.89 -33.77
N ASP A 275 -19.45 16.92 -33.55
CA ASP A 275 -20.66 17.19 -34.34
C ASP A 275 -20.33 17.52 -35.81
N GLN A 276 -19.21 18.20 -36.08
CA GLN A 276 -18.76 18.51 -37.44
C GLN A 276 -18.22 17.29 -38.19
N VAL A 277 -17.45 16.44 -37.51
CA VAL A 277 -16.81 15.27 -38.13
C VAL A 277 -17.78 14.07 -38.20
N GLY A 278 -18.81 14.06 -37.36
CA GLY A 278 -19.85 13.02 -37.36
C GLY A 278 -19.43 11.72 -36.67
N TYR A 279 -18.41 11.73 -35.80
CA TYR A 279 -18.03 10.55 -35.02
C TYR A 279 -19.01 10.30 -33.87
N SER A 280 -19.39 9.03 -33.68
CA SER A 280 -20.17 8.61 -32.52
C SER A 280 -19.27 8.52 -31.27
N TYR A 281 -19.75 9.07 -30.17
CA TYR A 281 -19.07 9.01 -28.87
C TYR A 281 -20.07 8.98 -27.72
N ASN A 282 -19.65 8.39 -26.60
CA ASN A 282 -20.38 8.41 -25.34
C ASN A 282 -19.57 9.13 -24.27
N ILE A 283 -20.25 9.89 -23.42
CA ILE A 283 -19.64 10.44 -22.19
C ILE A 283 -19.78 9.35 -21.14
N MET A 284 -18.66 8.72 -20.78
CA MET A 284 -18.63 7.63 -19.82
C MET A 284 -18.68 8.17 -18.38
N ILE A 285 -17.92 9.24 -18.13
CA ILE A 285 -17.89 9.97 -16.86
C ILE A 285 -18.03 11.45 -17.19
N ASP A 286 -19.09 12.08 -16.67
CA ASP A 286 -19.44 13.47 -16.89
C ASP A 286 -18.79 14.44 -15.88
N ASP A 287 -18.44 13.94 -14.70
CA ASP A 287 -17.62 14.63 -13.71
C ASP A 287 -16.60 13.69 -13.06
N ILE A 288 -15.34 13.81 -13.50
CA ILE A 288 -14.23 13.03 -12.97
C ILE A 288 -13.99 13.31 -11.48
N GLU A 289 -14.18 14.54 -11.00
CA GLU A 289 -13.89 14.85 -9.60
C GLU A 289 -14.85 14.12 -8.65
N THR A 290 -16.15 14.12 -9.01
CA THR A 290 -17.19 13.37 -8.30
C THR A 290 -16.92 11.86 -8.34
N ALA A 291 -16.55 11.32 -9.51
CA ALA A 291 -16.17 9.91 -9.62
C ALA A 291 -14.95 9.56 -8.76
N ILE A 292 -13.97 10.46 -8.64
CA ILE A 292 -12.85 10.26 -7.72
C ILE A 292 -13.35 10.25 -6.27
N ASP A 293 -14.26 11.15 -5.88
CA ASP A 293 -14.79 11.21 -4.51
C ASP A 293 -15.45 9.89 -4.08
N GLU A 294 -16.19 9.25 -5.00
CA GLU A 294 -16.79 7.94 -4.77
C GLU A 294 -15.75 6.84 -4.47
N THR A 295 -14.53 6.94 -5.04
CA THR A 295 -13.47 5.96 -4.76
C THR A 295 -12.94 6.02 -3.32
N TYR A 296 -13.17 7.12 -2.61
CA TYR A 296 -12.74 7.30 -1.22
C TYR A 296 -13.79 6.89 -0.19
N VAL A 297 -15.00 6.51 -0.62
CA VAL A 297 -16.10 6.09 0.28
C VAL A 297 -15.82 4.71 0.88
N GLU A 298 -16.20 4.51 2.15
CA GLU A 298 -16.18 3.18 2.77
C GLU A 298 -17.58 2.56 2.69
N VAL A 299 -17.67 1.34 2.17
CA VAL A 299 -18.93 0.60 2.06
C VAL A 299 -19.41 0.24 3.47
N PRO A 300 -20.64 0.63 3.88
CA PRO A 300 -21.17 0.28 5.18
C PRO A 300 -21.23 -1.24 5.38
N ALA A 301 -20.99 -1.70 6.62
CA ALA A 301 -20.99 -3.12 6.96
C ALA A 301 -22.32 -3.85 6.67
N VAL A 302 -23.43 -3.12 6.61
CA VAL A 302 -24.78 -3.66 6.41
C VAL A 302 -25.14 -3.76 4.91
N GLU A 303 -24.41 -3.05 4.04
CA GLU A 303 -24.76 -2.88 2.62
C GLU A 303 -23.94 -3.77 1.67
N HIS A 304 -23.04 -4.62 2.17
CA HIS A 304 -22.31 -5.51 1.28
C HIS A 304 -23.26 -6.53 0.63
N PRO A 305 -23.37 -6.60 -0.70
CA PRO A 305 -24.28 -7.52 -1.39
C PRO A 305 -24.01 -9.00 -1.06
N LEU A 306 -22.77 -9.32 -0.67
CA LEU A 306 -22.36 -10.67 -0.29
C LEU A 306 -22.67 -11.02 1.17
N ASP A 307 -22.86 -10.03 2.05
CA ASP A 307 -23.28 -10.25 3.45
C ASP A 307 -24.79 -10.58 3.52
N SER A 308 -25.58 -10.11 2.56
CA SER A 308 -27.03 -10.40 2.49
C SER A 308 -27.39 -11.64 1.66
N VAL A 309 -26.56 -12.05 0.69
CA VAL A 309 -26.85 -13.16 -0.24
C VAL A 309 -26.38 -14.53 0.27
N ARG A 310 -25.50 -14.59 1.26
CA ARG A 310 -25.08 -15.84 1.90
C ARG A 310 -25.12 -15.68 3.40
N ASN A 311 -25.96 -16.47 4.06
CA ASN A 311 -26.06 -16.62 5.52
C ASN A 311 -24.77 -17.23 6.15
N ASN A 312 -23.61 -17.06 5.52
CA ASN A 312 -22.32 -17.60 5.90
C ASN A 312 -21.37 -16.43 6.17
N SER A 313 -20.78 -16.40 7.36
CA SER A 313 -19.63 -15.55 7.62
C SER A 313 -18.56 -15.76 6.55
N LEU A 314 -18.00 -14.67 6.01
CA LEU A 314 -16.83 -14.68 5.13
C LEU A 314 -15.59 -14.43 6.01
N PRO A 315 -15.03 -15.46 6.68
CA PRO A 315 -13.99 -15.26 7.69
C PRO A 315 -12.69 -14.65 7.14
N TRP A 316 -12.47 -14.74 5.82
CA TRP A 316 -11.33 -14.11 5.17
C TRP A 316 -11.52 -12.60 4.91
N MET A 317 -12.71 -12.05 5.16
CA MET A 317 -12.98 -10.59 5.07
C MET A 317 -12.45 -9.81 6.27
N GLU A 318 -12.15 -10.50 7.37
CA GLU A 318 -11.65 -9.91 8.61
C GLU A 318 -10.42 -10.70 9.05
N VAL A 319 -9.23 -10.09 8.93
CA VAL A 319 -7.99 -10.68 9.44
C VAL A 319 -7.69 -10.04 10.80
N PRO A 320 -7.81 -10.79 11.92
CA PRO A 320 -7.56 -10.24 13.25
C PRO A 320 -6.19 -9.58 13.34
N GLY A 321 -6.13 -8.36 13.88
CA GLY A 321 -4.88 -7.60 14.00
C GLY A 321 -4.39 -6.93 12.71
N SER A 322 -5.16 -7.00 11.61
CA SER A 322 -4.93 -6.21 10.40
C SER A 322 -5.91 -5.03 10.32
N THR A 323 -5.43 -3.90 9.82
CA THR A 323 -6.29 -2.75 9.46
C THR A 323 -6.99 -2.93 8.10
N MET A 324 -6.57 -3.94 7.33
CA MET A 324 -7.06 -4.18 5.99
C MET A 324 -8.44 -4.84 6.00
N ASN A 325 -9.35 -4.28 5.20
CA ASN A 325 -10.65 -4.85 4.87
C ASN A 325 -10.89 -4.65 3.36
N TRP A 326 -12.01 -5.14 2.84
CA TRP A 326 -12.34 -5.00 1.41
C TRP A 326 -13.59 -4.14 1.18
N ARG A 327 -13.86 -3.23 2.13
CA ARG A 327 -14.94 -2.25 2.07
C ARG A 327 -14.47 -0.90 1.52
N ARG A 328 -13.15 -0.72 1.33
CA ARG A 328 -12.51 0.48 0.79
C ARG A 328 -11.14 0.17 0.22
N TYR A 329 -10.59 1.10 -0.56
CA TYR A 329 -9.19 1.01 -1.00
C TYR A 329 -8.23 1.40 0.14
N HIS A 330 -7.13 0.64 0.26
CA HIS A 330 -6.15 0.79 1.33
C HIS A 330 -4.85 1.45 0.89
N ASP A 331 -4.15 2.12 1.80
CA ASP A 331 -2.82 2.66 1.52
C ASP A 331 -1.77 1.54 1.50
N GLN A 332 -0.60 1.82 0.91
CA GLN A 332 0.49 0.86 0.84
C GLN A 332 0.95 0.34 2.21
N ALA A 333 0.89 1.18 3.25
CA ALA A 333 1.25 0.78 4.61
C ALA A 333 0.24 -0.21 5.22
N ASP A 334 -1.06 -0.08 4.92
CA ASP A 334 -2.08 -1.03 5.36
C ASP A 334 -1.87 -2.39 4.68
N ILE A 335 -1.58 -2.38 3.38
CA ILE A 335 -1.26 -3.59 2.60
C ILE A 335 -0.03 -4.28 3.19
N LYS A 336 1.03 -3.53 3.50
CA LYS A 336 2.24 -4.09 4.14
C LYS A 336 1.92 -4.71 5.51
N GLN A 337 1.07 -4.06 6.31
CA GLN A 337 0.64 -4.59 7.60
C GLN A 337 -0.13 -5.89 7.46
N PHE A 338 -1.05 -5.93 6.50
CA PHE A 338 -1.78 -7.14 6.16
C PHE A 338 -0.84 -8.30 5.80
N LEU A 339 0.14 -8.08 4.92
CA LEU A 339 1.11 -9.12 4.55
C LEU A 339 1.91 -9.64 5.76
N GLN A 340 2.30 -8.74 6.67
CA GLN A 340 2.99 -9.13 7.89
C GLN A 340 2.09 -9.88 8.87
N THR A 341 0.84 -9.47 9.03
CA THR A 341 -0.13 -10.21 9.85
C THR A 341 -0.35 -11.62 9.29
N LEU A 342 -0.36 -11.81 7.96
CA LEU A 342 -0.44 -13.14 7.36
C LEU A 342 0.81 -13.99 7.63
N LEU A 343 2.00 -13.39 7.57
CA LEU A 343 3.25 -14.06 7.95
C LEU A 343 3.22 -14.52 9.41
N GLU A 344 2.74 -13.67 10.32
CA GLU A 344 2.62 -13.98 11.76
C GLU A 344 1.55 -15.05 12.03
N THR A 345 0.45 -15.04 11.26
CA THR A 345 -0.68 -15.97 11.47
C THR A 345 -0.43 -17.35 10.89
N TYR A 346 0.28 -17.43 9.75
CA TYR A 346 0.50 -18.66 8.99
C TYR A 346 2.00 -18.93 8.81
N GLU A 347 2.77 -18.87 9.90
CA GLU A 347 4.25 -18.91 9.88
C GLU A 347 4.85 -20.16 9.23
N GLU A 348 4.13 -21.29 9.18
CA GLU A 348 4.57 -22.51 8.50
C GLU A 348 4.39 -22.49 6.98
N ASN A 349 3.50 -21.63 6.46
CA ASN A 349 3.06 -21.66 5.07
C ASN A 349 3.35 -20.37 4.30
N VAL A 350 3.54 -19.27 5.03
CA VAL A 350 3.71 -17.93 4.46
C VAL A 350 5.14 -17.46 4.66
N GLU A 351 5.73 -16.89 3.62
CA GLU A 351 7.04 -16.24 3.65
C GLU A 351 6.95 -14.86 2.96
N LEU A 352 7.66 -13.86 3.48
CA LEU A 352 7.79 -12.55 2.84
C LEU A 352 9.20 -12.37 2.28
N ILE A 353 9.28 -12.18 0.97
CA ILE A 353 10.53 -12.07 0.21
C ILE A 353 10.64 -10.64 -0.33
N GLN A 354 11.69 -9.93 0.05
CA GLN A 354 11.97 -8.61 -0.52
C GLN A 354 12.79 -8.78 -1.80
N ILE A 355 12.23 -8.38 -2.94
CA ILE A 355 12.86 -8.57 -4.27
C ILE A 355 13.63 -7.34 -4.75
N GLY A 356 13.44 -6.20 -4.09
CA GLY A 356 14.10 -4.95 -4.43
C GLY A 356 13.60 -3.78 -3.62
N VAL A 357 14.06 -2.59 -3.99
CA VAL A 357 13.65 -1.31 -3.40
C VAL A 357 13.39 -0.30 -4.51
N THR A 358 12.39 0.55 -4.34
CA THR A 358 12.09 1.63 -5.29
C THR A 358 13.13 2.75 -5.22
N ARG A 359 13.01 3.76 -6.11
CA ARG A 359 13.84 4.97 -6.02
C ARG A 359 13.60 5.71 -4.71
N ASN A 360 12.36 5.77 -4.25
CA ASN A 360 12.03 6.28 -2.93
C ASN A 360 12.11 5.16 -1.88
N LYS A 361 13.09 4.25 -2.00
CA LYS A 361 13.47 3.10 -1.14
C LYS A 361 12.30 2.41 -0.39
N ARG A 362 11.12 2.34 -1.00
CA ARG A 362 10.04 1.48 -0.51
C ARG A 362 10.39 0.05 -0.92
N PRO A 363 10.27 -0.93 -0.01
CA PRO A 363 10.57 -2.32 -0.36
C PRO A 363 9.50 -2.86 -1.31
N LEU A 364 9.95 -3.67 -2.27
CA LEU A 364 9.09 -4.50 -3.11
C LEU A 364 9.02 -5.87 -2.46
N GLU A 365 7.87 -6.22 -1.89
CA GLU A 365 7.67 -7.41 -1.08
C GLU A 365 6.73 -8.39 -1.81
N VAL A 366 7.23 -9.60 -2.03
CA VAL A 366 6.50 -10.75 -2.55
C VAL A 366 6.08 -11.61 -1.37
N ILE A 367 4.80 -11.95 -1.28
CA ILE A 367 4.32 -12.96 -0.33
C ILE A 367 4.27 -14.32 -1.02
N ARG A 368 4.96 -15.30 -0.46
CA ARG A 368 4.94 -16.69 -0.88
C ARG A 368 3.98 -17.47 0.02
N VAL A 369 3.09 -18.26 -0.57
CA VAL A 369 2.20 -19.20 0.14
C VAL A 369 2.45 -20.61 -0.41
N SER A 370 2.99 -21.50 0.43
CA SER A 370 3.44 -22.83 0.00
C SER A 370 3.15 -23.89 1.07
N ASN A 371 3.11 -25.15 0.63
CA ASN A 371 3.12 -26.33 1.50
C ASN A 371 4.54 -26.88 1.76
N GLY A 372 5.58 -26.26 1.18
CA GLY A 372 6.99 -26.65 1.29
C GLY A 372 7.45 -27.78 0.35
N ASN A 373 6.59 -28.29 -0.53
CA ASN A 373 6.94 -29.35 -1.47
C ASN A 373 7.73 -28.80 -2.67
N PRO A 374 8.98 -29.25 -2.90
CA PRO A 374 9.82 -28.76 -4.01
C PRO A 374 9.28 -29.13 -5.39
N ASP A 375 8.42 -30.15 -5.52
CA ASP A 375 7.86 -30.58 -6.81
C ASP A 375 6.66 -29.73 -7.26
N ASN A 376 6.24 -28.74 -6.47
CA ASN A 376 5.11 -27.88 -6.85
C ASN A 376 5.54 -26.90 -7.95
N TRP A 377 4.65 -26.67 -8.91
CA TRP A 377 4.76 -25.51 -9.79
C TRP A 377 4.65 -24.21 -8.99
N ALA A 378 5.46 -23.22 -9.36
CA ALA A 378 5.28 -21.85 -8.89
C ALA A 378 4.32 -21.08 -9.80
N VAL A 379 3.45 -20.28 -9.18
CA VAL A 379 2.61 -19.31 -9.89
C VAL A 379 2.90 -17.92 -9.36
N PHE A 380 3.39 -17.03 -10.24
CA PHE A 380 3.67 -15.63 -9.89
C PHE A 380 2.54 -14.73 -10.37
N VAL A 381 2.05 -13.86 -9.47
CA VAL A 381 0.99 -12.90 -9.78
C VAL A 381 1.37 -11.51 -9.28
N ASP A 382 1.41 -10.52 -10.17
CA ASP A 382 1.59 -9.12 -9.79
C ASP A 382 0.33 -8.28 -9.99
N ALA A 383 0.27 -7.17 -9.24
CA ALA A 383 -0.71 -6.12 -9.39
C ALA A 383 -0.07 -4.74 -9.17
N GLY A 384 -0.80 -3.69 -9.56
CA GLY A 384 -0.39 -2.32 -9.28
C GLY A 384 0.87 -1.88 -10.02
N LEU A 385 1.11 -2.35 -11.24
CA LEU A 385 2.14 -1.78 -12.13
C LEU A 385 1.81 -0.33 -12.50
N GLN A 386 0.52 -0.03 -12.69
CA GLN A 386 -0.01 1.31 -12.90
C GLN A 386 -0.50 1.89 -11.57
N ALA A 387 -0.06 3.09 -11.23
CA ALA A 387 -0.33 3.70 -9.93
C ALA A 387 -1.83 3.97 -9.67
N ARG A 388 -2.55 4.48 -10.67
CA ARG A 388 -3.99 4.79 -10.60
C ARG A 388 -4.91 3.57 -10.54
N ASP A 389 -4.39 2.38 -10.84
CA ASP A 389 -5.17 1.15 -10.81
C ASP A 389 -5.25 0.60 -9.39
N TRP A 390 -6.22 1.10 -8.63
CA TRP A 390 -6.42 0.69 -7.23
C TRP A 390 -7.16 -0.64 -7.09
N LEU A 391 -7.86 -1.07 -8.13
CA LEU A 391 -8.63 -2.30 -8.10
C LEU A 391 -7.72 -3.52 -8.11
N SER A 392 -6.64 -3.53 -8.91
CA SER A 392 -5.77 -4.71 -8.98
C SER A 392 -5.10 -5.06 -7.64
N PRO A 393 -4.50 -4.13 -6.86
CA PRO A 393 -3.97 -4.48 -5.53
C PRO A 393 -5.06 -4.91 -4.55
N ALA A 394 -6.23 -4.27 -4.59
CA ALA A 394 -7.35 -4.59 -3.70
C ALA A 394 -7.95 -5.98 -3.97
N ALA A 395 -8.14 -6.33 -5.24
CA ALA A 395 -8.62 -7.65 -5.65
C ALA A 395 -7.57 -8.74 -5.39
N LEU A 396 -6.28 -8.45 -5.59
CA LEU A 396 -5.22 -9.43 -5.33
C LEU A 396 -5.07 -9.72 -3.83
N THR A 397 -5.07 -8.70 -2.99
CA THR A 397 -5.01 -8.88 -1.53
C THR A 397 -6.24 -9.62 -0.99
N TYR A 398 -7.41 -9.43 -1.59
CA TYR A 398 -8.59 -10.26 -1.29
C TYR A 398 -8.33 -11.73 -1.59
N ALA A 399 -7.86 -12.02 -2.81
CA ALA A 399 -7.55 -13.38 -3.23
C ALA A 399 -6.49 -14.00 -2.32
N ILE A 400 -5.46 -13.26 -1.90
CA ILE A 400 -4.45 -13.70 -0.94
C ILE A 400 -5.08 -14.05 0.42
N SER A 401 -5.95 -13.20 0.95
CA SER A 401 -6.62 -13.47 2.24
C SER A 401 -7.46 -14.75 2.17
N LYS A 402 -8.27 -14.87 1.12
CA LYS A 402 -9.11 -16.05 0.88
C LYS A 402 -8.29 -17.31 0.68
N LEU A 403 -7.20 -17.21 -0.06
CA LEU A 403 -6.27 -18.29 -0.33
C LEU A 403 -5.59 -18.74 0.96
N THR A 404 -4.93 -17.84 1.71
CA THR A 404 -4.26 -18.18 2.99
C THR A 404 -5.23 -18.76 4.02
N HIS A 405 -6.48 -18.30 4.06
CA HIS A 405 -7.51 -18.89 4.91
C HIS A 405 -7.76 -20.39 4.63
N LEU A 406 -7.52 -20.87 3.40
CA LEU A 406 -7.56 -22.31 3.12
C LEU A 406 -6.54 -23.06 3.98
N TRP A 407 -5.33 -22.52 4.20
CA TRP A 407 -4.28 -23.19 4.99
C TRP A 407 -4.61 -23.29 6.48
N GLY A 408 -5.34 -22.32 7.03
CA GLY A 408 -5.79 -22.32 8.44
C GLY A 408 -6.85 -23.35 8.82
N ARG A 409 -7.48 -24.03 7.84
CA ARG A 409 -8.51 -25.02 8.14
C ARG A 409 -7.90 -26.29 8.76
N PRO A 410 -8.38 -26.77 9.93
CA PRO A 410 -7.80 -27.92 10.61
C PRO A 410 -7.87 -29.17 9.72
N LYS A 411 -6.74 -29.90 9.63
CA LYS A 411 -6.56 -31.10 8.80
C LYS A 411 -7.49 -32.29 9.17
N GLY A 412 -8.42 -32.14 10.11
CA GLY A 412 -9.30 -33.21 10.61
C GLY A 412 -10.79 -32.87 10.67
N GLY A 413 -11.22 -31.68 10.25
CA GLY A 413 -12.61 -31.24 10.38
C GLY A 413 -13.54 -31.77 9.28
N GLY A 414 -13.73 -33.10 9.16
CA GLY A 414 -14.85 -33.80 8.49
C GLY A 414 -15.26 -33.48 7.03
N GLN A 415 -14.88 -32.34 6.47
CA GLN A 415 -15.21 -31.91 5.11
C GLN A 415 -14.13 -32.41 4.16
N ARG A 416 -14.54 -33.31 3.27
CA ARG A 416 -13.72 -33.82 2.18
C ARG A 416 -13.30 -32.65 1.29
N GLN A 417 -11.99 -32.35 1.26
CA GLN A 417 -11.44 -31.27 0.44
C GLN A 417 -11.88 -31.44 -1.02
N SER A 418 -12.36 -30.36 -1.63
CA SER A 418 -12.71 -30.38 -3.04
C SER A 418 -11.45 -30.62 -3.89
N ARG A 419 -11.60 -31.16 -5.10
CA ARG A 419 -10.47 -31.29 -6.03
C ARG A 419 -9.78 -29.95 -6.29
N ALA A 420 -10.57 -28.88 -6.39
CA ALA A 420 -10.05 -27.53 -6.61
C ALA A 420 -9.20 -27.02 -5.42
N GLU A 421 -9.64 -27.24 -4.19
CA GLU A 421 -8.84 -26.88 -3.00
C GLU A 421 -7.54 -27.68 -2.93
N ARG A 422 -7.54 -28.95 -3.34
CA ARG A 422 -6.31 -29.75 -3.42
C ARG A 422 -5.34 -29.21 -4.46
N ALA A 423 -5.83 -28.85 -5.65
CA ALA A 423 -5.01 -28.24 -6.69
C ALA A 423 -4.38 -26.92 -6.19
N MET A 424 -5.16 -26.05 -5.56
CA MET A 424 -4.66 -24.79 -4.98
C MET A 424 -3.55 -24.99 -3.94
N ARG A 425 -3.59 -26.07 -3.15
CA ARG A 425 -2.57 -26.39 -2.14
C ARG A 425 -1.32 -27.05 -2.69
N ARG A 426 -1.30 -27.45 -3.97
CA ARG A 426 -0.16 -28.08 -4.68
C ARG A 426 0.59 -27.09 -5.58
N ILE A 427 0.35 -25.80 -5.37
CA ILE A 427 1.00 -24.71 -6.06
C ILE A 427 1.75 -23.87 -5.02
N ASP A 428 2.96 -23.46 -5.38
CA ASP A 428 3.70 -22.44 -4.66
C ASP A 428 3.30 -21.07 -5.21
N TRP A 429 2.46 -20.35 -4.47
CA TRP A 429 1.95 -19.07 -4.89
C TRP A 429 2.91 -17.95 -4.52
N TYR A 430 3.26 -17.08 -5.47
CA TYR A 430 4.05 -15.88 -5.26
C TYR A 430 3.23 -14.68 -5.69
N PHE A 431 2.93 -13.78 -4.76
CA PHE A 431 2.15 -12.59 -5.03
C PHE A 431 2.97 -11.33 -4.81
N LEU A 432 2.97 -10.41 -5.78
CA LEU A 432 3.46 -9.05 -5.65
C LEU A 432 2.27 -8.08 -5.66
N PRO A 433 1.67 -7.74 -4.50
CA PRO A 433 0.45 -6.93 -4.45
C PRO A 433 0.62 -5.50 -4.97
N LEU A 434 1.83 -4.96 -4.88
CA LEU A 434 2.16 -3.61 -5.30
C LEU A 434 3.52 -3.59 -6.01
N ALA A 435 3.50 -3.65 -7.34
CA ALA A 435 4.70 -3.49 -8.15
C ALA A 435 5.20 -2.03 -8.23
N ASN A 436 4.32 -1.05 -8.00
CA ASN A 436 4.63 0.39 -8.02
C ASN A 436 4.21 1.09 -6.71
N PRO A 437 4.84 0.81 -5.55
CA PRO A 437 4.39 1.37 -4.28
C PRO A 437 4.56 2.90 -4.21
N ASP A 438 5.57 3.46 -4.88
CA ASP A 438 5.80 4.92 -4.91
C ASP A 438 4.70 5.64 -5.70
N GLY A 439 4.40 5.16 -6.91
CA GLY A 439 3.34 5.71 -7.74
C GLY A 439 1.98 5.50 -7.08
N TYR A 440 1.72 4.32 -6.51
CA TYR A 440 0.47 4.04 -5.81
C TYR A 440 0.22 5.04 -4.68
N GLN A 441 1.20 5.29 -3.79
CA GLN A 441 1.05 6.30 -2.74
C GLN A 441 0.83 7.71 -3.31
N TYR A 442 1.56 8.09 -4.37
CA TYR A 442 1.35 9.39 -5.00
C TYR A 442 -0.07 9.54 -5.56
N SER A 443 -0.63 8.46 -6.12
CA SER A 443 -2.00 8.47 -6.62
C SER A 443 -3.04 8.63 -5.51
N ARG A 444 -2.73 8.15 -4.31
CA ARG A 444 -3.60 8.21 -3.14
C ARG A 444 -3.67 9.60 -2.52
N HIS A 445 -2.55 10.32 -2.53
CA HIS A 445 -2.38 11.55 -1.75
C HIS A 445 -2.23 12.81 -2.57
N THR A 446 -1.86 12.72 -3.86
CA THR A 446 -1.52 13.90 -4.67
C THR A 446 -2.27 13.94 -5.99
N ASP A 447 -2.17 12.89 -6.81
CA ASP A 447 -2.79 12.87 -8.15
C ASP A 447 -3.42 11.50 -8.43
N ARG A 448 -4.74 11.42 -8.27
CA ARG A 448 -5.52 10.18 -8.47
C ARG A 448 -5.30 9.49 -9.81
N LEU A 449 -5.02 10.26 -10.86
CA LEU A 449 -4.87 9.74 -12.22
C LEU A 449 -3.40 9.46 -12.58
N TRP A 450 -2.47 9.67 -11.63
CA TRP A 450 -1.06 9.33 -11.82
C TRP A 450 -0.87 7.86 -12.17
N THR A 451 -0.11 7.58 -13.22
CA THR A 451 0.05 6.21 -13.75
C THR A 451 1.46 5.64 -13.54
N LYS A 452 2.49 6.49 -13.58
CA LYS A 452 3.91 6.10 -13.63
C LYS A 452 4.48 5.73 -12.25
N ASN A 453 5.74 5.30 -12.18
CA ASN A 453 6.49 5.35 -10.91
C ASN A 453 6.84 6.81 -10.55
N ARG A 454 7.68 7.04 -9.52
CA ARG A 454 8.03 8.39 -9.03
C ARG A 454 9.49 8.78 -9.18
N GLY A 455 10.22 8.13 -10.09
CA GLY A 455 11.61 8.50 -10.35
C GLY A 455 11.74 9.90 -10.95
N TYR A 456 12.51 10.79 -10.30
CA TYR A 456 12.83 12.10 -10.88
C TYR A 456 13.90 11.99 -11.95
N ASP A 457 13.64 12.56 -13.12
CA ASP A 457 14.62 12.72 -14.19
C ASP A 457 15.14 14.17 -14.20
N THR A 458 16.41 14.35 -13.81
CA THR A 458 17.04 15.67 -13.73
C THR A 458 17.24 16.34 -15.09
N ALA A 459 17.30 15.56 -16.17
CA ALA A 459 17.51 16.11 -17.51
C ALA A 459 16.23 16.76 -18.07
N SER A 460 15.07 16.14 -17.83
CA SER A 460 13.78 16.65 -18.31
C SER A 460 13.01 17.46 -17.27
N GLY A 461 13.35 17.33 -15.98
CA GLY A 461 12.56 17.89 -14.88
C GLY A 461 11.23 17.15 -14.63
N CYS A 462 10.99 16.04 -15.34
CA CYS A 462 9.76 15.27 -15.27
C CYS A 462 9.93 14.04 -14.38
N TYR A 463 8.81 13.55 -13.87
CA TYR A 463 8.80 12.39 -12.99
C TYR A 463 8.20 11.17 -13.65
N GLY A 464 8.81 10.03 -13.39
CA GLY A 464 8.23 8.71 -13.53
C GLY A 464 8.37 8.09 -14.90
N VAL A 465 8.42 6.77 -14.92
CA VAL A 465 8.35 5.87 -16.08
C VAL A 465 7.12 4.97 -15.91
N HIS A 466 6.45 4.68 -17.02
CA HIS A 466 5.35 3.72 -17.05
C HIS A 466 5.92 2.29 -16.98
N LEU A 467 5.77 1.63 -15.83
CA LEU A 467 6.43 0.34 -15.58
C LEU A 467 5.98 -0.77 -16.56
N ASP A 468 4.70 -0.76 -16.93
CA ASP A 468 4.11 -1.67 -17.93
C ASP A 468 4.46 -1.27 -19.40
N ARG A 469 5.45 -0.40 -19.59
CA ARG A 469 6.12 -0.13 -20.88
C ARG A 469 7.64 -0.27 -20.77
N ASN A 470 8.15 -0.77 -19.64
CA ASN A 470 9.59 -0.75 -19.31
C ASN A 470 10.25 -2.14 -19.38
N PHE A 471 9.55 -3.18 -19.85
CA PHE A 471 10.13 -4.52 -20.04
C PHE A 471 10.75 -4.66 -21.44
N ASP A 472 11.73 -5.56 -21.57
CA ASP A 472 12.49 -5.78 -22.80
C ASP A 472 11.76 -6.71 -23.79
N TYR A 473 10.58 -6.29 -24.23
CA TYR A 473 9.85 -6.92 -25.34
C TYR A 473 9.11 -5.86 -26.14
N GLY A 474 9.55 -5.58 -27.37
CA GLY A 474 8.99 -4.52 -28.21
C GLY A 474 9.01 -3.14 -27.54
N TRP A 475 10.01 -2.86 -26.71
CA TRP A 475 10.07 -1.71 -25.78
C TRP A 475 9.90 -0.35 -26.47
N ASP A 476 10.41 -0.18 -27.68
CA ASP A 476 10.31 1.05 -28.48
C ASP A 476 9.10 1.07 -29.44
N GLY A 477 8.20 0.08 -29.31
CA GLY A 477 7.04 -0.11 -30.17
C GLY A 477 5.95 0.96 -30.05
N THR A 478 5.02 0.90 -31.01
CA THR A 478 3.85 1.80 -31.10
C THR A 478 2.91 1.57 -29.92
N GLY A 479 2.53 2.65 -29.22
CA GLY A 479 1.79 2.58 -27.94
C GLY A 479 2.62 2.93 -26.70
N SER A 480 3.85 3.37 -26.91
CA SER A 480 4.72 4.02 -25.92
C SER A 480 5.19 5.40 -26.41
N THR A 481 5.83 6.18 -25.55
CA THR A 481 6.48 7.44 -25.95
C THR A 481 7.87 7.59 -25.34
N SER A 482 8.78 8.25 -26.05
CA SER A 482 10.10 8.65 -25.56
C SER A 482 10.08 9.97 -24.78
N ASN A 483 8.95 10.67 -24.71
CA ASN A 483 8.84 11.93 -23.97
C ASN A 483 8.69 11.66 -22.46
N PRO A 484 9.65 12.08 -21.60
CA PRO A 484 9.62 11.82 -20.16
C PRO A 484 8.41 12.41 -19.43
N CYS A 485 7.80 13.46 -19.97
CA CYS A 485 6.71 14.18 -19.33
C CYS A 485 5.32 13.62 -19.67
N LYS A 486 5.23 12.58 -20.51
CA LYS A 486 3.97 11.94 -20.88
C LYS A 486 3.72 10.67 -20.06
N ASN A 487 2.46 10.31 -19.90
CA ASN A 487 2.06 9.17 -19.06
C ASN A 487 2.52 7.82 -19.60
N LEU A 488 2.59 7.66 -20.93
CA LEU A 488 3.08 6.43 -21.58
C LEU A 488 4.61 6.38 -21.76
N TYR A 489 5.36 7.19 -21.00
CA TYR A 489 6.82 7.23 -21.11
C TYR A 489 7.42 5.87 -20.77
N ARG A 490 8.13 5.26 -21.73
CA ARG A 490 8.71 3.92 -21.59
C ARG A 490 10.01 3.86 -20.79
N GLY A 491 10.60 5.00 -20.46
CA GLY A 491 11.93 5.11 -19.86
C GLY A 491 13.01 5.41 -20.90
N ALA A 492 14.26 5.52 -20.44
CA ALA A 492 15.41 5.77 -21.31
C ALA A 492 15.92 4.49 -21.99
N GLN A 493 15.70 3.33 -21.35
CA GLN A 493 16.00 2.00 -21.88
C GLN A 493 15.06 0.98 -21.22
N SER A 494 14.95 -0.22 -21.79
CA SER A 494 14.28 -1.35 -21.14
C SER A 494 14.94 -1.64 -19.79
N PHE A 495 14.13 -1.92 -18.76
CA PHE A 495 14.57 -2.13 -17.40
C PHE A 495 15.36 -0.96 -16.80
N SER A 496 15.03 0.29 -17.19
CA SER A 496 15.62 1.48 -16.58
C SER A 496 15.26 1.62 -15.10
N GLU A 497 14.09 1.14 -14.71
CA GLU A 497 13.55 1.34 -13.36
C GLU A 497 13.98 0.23 -12.38
N PRO A 498 14.21 0.56 -11.10
CA PRO A 498 14.51 -0.47 -10.11
C PRO A 498 13.36 -1.46 -9.92
N GLU A 499 12.11 -1.04 -10.07
CA GLU A 499 10.93 -1.90 -9.92
C GLU A 499 10.89 -3.00 -11.00
N SER A 500 11.03 -2.62 -12.27
CA SER A 500 11.04 -3.57 -13.39
C SER A 500 12.27 -4.48 -13.33
N ARG A 501 13.44 -3.97 -12.91
CA ARG A 501 14.64 -4.79 -12.68
C ARG A 501 14.47 -5.81 -11.56
N ALA A 502 13.80 -5.45 -10.47
CA ALA A 502 13.55 -6.35 -9.35
C ALA A 502 12.66 -7.53 -9.80
N VAL A 503 11.56 -7.25 -10.50
CA VAL A 503 10.67 -8.26 -11.07
C VAL A 503 11.42 -9.17 -12.04
N ARG A 504 12.20 -8.57 -12.96
CA ARG A 504 13.05 -9.32 -13.90
C ARG A 504 13.99 -10.28 -13.18
N SER A 505 14.78 -9.79 -12.22
CA SER A 505 15.78 -10.60 -11.52
C SER A 505 15.13 -11.73 -10.72
N PHE A 506 13.98 -11.47 -10.10
CA PHE A 506 13.25 -12.49 -9.34
C PHE A 506 12.69 -13.59 -10.26
N LEU A 507 11.99 -13.22 -11.33
CA LEU A 507 11.40 -14.18 -12.28
C LEU A 507 12.45 -14.99 -13.04
N SER A 508 13.60 -14.38 -13.38
CA SER A 508 14.73 -15.13 -13.97
C SER A 508 15.23 -16.26 -13.07
N GLY A 509 15.17 -16.09 -11.75
CA GLY A 509 15.51 -17.12 -10.77
C GLY A 509 14.45 -18.22 -10.60
N MET A 510 13.26 -18.05 -11.20
CA MET A 510 12.15 -19.00 -11.15
C MET A 510 12.00 -19.82 -12.43
N ARG A 511 12.86 -19.62 -13.44
CA ARG A 511 12.68 -20.16 -14.80
C ARG A 511 12.41 -21.67 -14.85
N GLU A 512 13.07 -22.45 -13.99
CA GLU A 512 12.96 -23.91 -14.03
C GLU A 512 11.64 -24.46 -13.49
N TYR A 513 10.95 -23.71 -12.63
CA TYR A 513 9.77 -24.19 -11.88
C TYR A 513 8.57 -23.23 -11.95
N LEU A 514 8.65 -22.15 -12.75
CA LEU A 514 7.53 -21.24 -12.98
C LEU A 514 6.51 -21.91 -13.90
N GLY A 515 5.38 -22.35 -13.34
CA GLY A 515 4.26 -22.93 -14.08
C GLY A 515 3.37 -21.86 -14.71
N ALA A 516 3.10 -20.76 -14.00
CA ALA A 516 2.32 -19.66 -14.56
C ALA A 516 2.75 -18.27 -14.11
N TYR A 517 2.51 -17.30 -14.98
CA TYR A 517 2.60 -15.86 -14.68
C TYR A 517 1.28 -15.15 -14.99
N VAL A 518 0.84 -14.29 -14.07
CA VAL A 518 -0.36 -13.46 -14.23
C VAL A 518 -0.06 -12.02 -13.85
N SER A 519 -0.26 -11.08 -14.76
CA SER A 519 -0.28 -9.66 -14.42
C SER A 519 -1.73 -9.16 -14.33
N LEU A 520 -2.09 -8.59 -13.18
CA LEU A 520 -3.40 -7.99 -12.95
C LEU A 520 -3.35 -6.50 -13.26
N GLY A 521 -4.33 -6.01 -13.99
CA GLY A 521 -4.46 -4.59 -14.33
C GLY A 521 -5.90 -4.15 -14.51
N GLY A 522 -6.13 -2.85 -14.43
CA GLY A 522 -7.37 -2.20 -14.84
C GLY A 522 -7.24 -1.53 -16.21
N TYR A 523 -8.29 -1.38 -16.99
CA TYR A 523 -9.62 -2.02 -16.91
C TYR A 523 -9.95 -2.61 -18.28
N GLY A 524 -10.98 -3.45 -18.36
CA GLY A 524 -11.47 -3.95 -19.65
C GLY A 524 -12.20 -5.29 -19.60
N GLN A 525 -12.27 -5.97 -18.45
CA GLN A 525 -12.88 -7.29 -18.31
C GLN A 525 -12.40 -8.30 -19.37
N ALA A 526 -11.09 -8.50 -19.45
CA ALA A 526 -10.49 -9.38 -20.45
C ALA A 526 -9.39 -10.24 -19.84
N ILE A 527 -9.37 -11.53 -20.17
CA ILE A 527 -8.24 -12.43 -19.88
C ILE A 527 -7.45 -12.57 -21.18
N THR A 528 -6.34 -11.84 -21.27
CA THR A 528 -5.47 -11.90 -22.44
C THR A 528 -4.25 -12.75 -22.19
N TYR A 529 -3.65 -13.24 -23.26
CA TYR A 529 -2.37 -13.93 -23.25
C TYR A 529 -1.50 -13.37 -24.40
N PRO A 530 -0.18 -13.58 -24.35
CA PRO A 530 0.70 -13.14 -25.43
C PRO A 530 0.23 -13.63 -26.82
N TRP A 531 0.48 -12.86 -27.88
CA TRP A 531 1.34 -11.67 -27.90
C TRP A 531 0.58 -10.36 -28.06
N GLY A 532 1.25 -9.26 -27.69
CA GLY A 532 0.77 -7.91 -27.93
C GLY A 532 1.03 -7.40 -29.36
N ASP A 533 2.12 -7.79 -30.01
CA ASP A 533 2.56 -7.23 -31.30
C ASP A 533 1.91 -7.90 -32.53
N ALA A 534 1.64 -9.20 -32.46
CA ALA A 534 0.98 -9.94 -33.52
C ALA A 534 0.24 -11.18 -32.99
N ASP A 535 -0.67 -11.70 -33.81
CA ASP A 535 -1.39 -12.94 -33.56
C ASP A 535 -0.60 -14.16 -34.07
N TYR A 536 0.65 -14.31 -33.60
CA TYR A 536 1.41 -15.51 -33.89
C TYR A 536 1.13 -16.62 -32.87
N VAL A 537 1.29 -17.86 -33.33
CA VAL A 537 1.03 -19.06 -32.53
C VAL A 537 2.26 -19.36 -31.68
N THR A 538 2.14 -19.30 -30.36
CA THR A 538 3.11 -19.95 -29.45
C THR A 538 2.87 -21.45 -29.38
N GLU A 539 3.90 -22.21 -29.01
CA GLU A 539 3.76 -23.66 -28.81
C GLU A 539 2.69 -23.98 -27.75
N ASN A 540 2.62 -23.19 -26.67
CA ASN A 540 1.64 -23.32 -25.58
C ASN A 540 0.28 -22.64 -25.87
N GLN A 541 0.05 -22.07 -27.06
CA GLN A 541 -1.14 -21.26 -27.34
C GLN A 541 -2.45 -22.04 -27.15
N ARG A 542 -2.43 -23.35 -27.43
CA ARG A 542 -3.59 -24.22 -27.22
C ARG A 542 -4.01 -24.25 -25.75
N ASP A 543 -3.06 -24.41 -24.84
CA ASP A 543 -3.30 -24.49 -23.40
C ASP A 543 -3.69 -23.12 -22.83
N LEU A 544 -3.06 -22.04 -23.30
CA LEU A 544 -3.45 -20.66 -22.97
C LEU A 544 -4.91 -20.41 -23.33
N LYS A 545 -5.30 -20.71 -24.57
CA LYS A 545 -6.66 -20.52 -25.06
C LYS A 545 -7.68 -21.38 -24.33
N GLN A 546 -7.36 -22.64 -24.05
CA GLN A 546 -8.24 -23.55 -23.31
C GLN A 546 -8.45 -23.07 -21.87
N THR A 547 -7.38 -22.66 -21.20
CA THR A 547 -7.41 -22.17 -19.82
C THR A 547 -8.18 -20.85 -19.71
N ALA A 548 -7.92 -19.88 -20.58
CA ALA A 548 -8.64 -18.62 -20.61
C ALA A 548 -10.15 -18.82 -20.86
N ARG A 549 -10.52 -19.74 -21.76
CA ARG A 549 -11.93 -20.09 -21.99
C ARG A 549 -12.59 -20.73 -20.77
N ARG A 550 -11.88 -21.63 -20.08
CA ARG A 550 -12.38 -22.23 -18.83
C ARG A 550 -12.58 -21.18 -17.75
N ALA A 551 -11.63 -20.25 -17.62
CA ALA A 551 -11.69 -19.15 -16.68
C ALA A 551 -12.90 -18.24 -16.95
N VAL A 552 -13.07 -17.74 -18.17
CA VAL A 552 -14.23 -16.92 -18.55
C VAL A 552 -15.56 -17.61 -18.24
N LEU A 553 -15.68 -18.91 -18.54
CA LEU A 553 -16.89 -19.67 -18.21
C LEU A 553 -17.09 -19.82 -16.70
N ALA A 554 -16.02 -19.95 -15.92
CA ALA A 554 -16.08 -20.02 -14.47
C ALA A 554 -16.51 -18.67 -13.86
N LEU A 555 -15.96 -17.56 -14.34
CA LEU A 555 -16.36 -16.20 -13.95
C LEU A 555 -17.83 -15.94 -14.26
N ARG A 556 -18.29 -16.31 -15.46
CA ARG A 556 -19.71 -16.18 -15.82
C ARG A 556 -20.63 -16.97 -14.90
N ARG A 557 -20.21 -18.16 -14.44
CA ARG A 557 -20.99 -18.96 -13.47
C ARG A 557 -20.96 -18.38 -12.06
N LEU A 558 -19.87 -17.71 -11.69
CA LEU A 558 -19.66 -17.13 -10.37
C LEU A 558 -20.61 -15.95 -10.11
N ASN A 559 -20.64 -14.99 -11.03
CA ASN A 559 -21.35 -13.71 -10.84
C ASN A 559 -21.88 -13.11 -12.15
N GLN A 560 -22.04 -13.91 -13.22
CA GLN A 560 -22.44 -13.42 -14.55
C GLN A 560 -21.46 -12.41 -15.15
N ALA A 561 -20.20 -12.39 -14.72
CA ALA A 561 -19.22 -11.49 -15.30
C ALA A 561 -18.92 -11.82 -16.77
N GLU A 562 -18.98 -10.80 -17.61
CA GLU A 562 -18.80 -10.90 -19.05
C GLU A 562 -17.35 -10.60 -19.46
N TYR A 563 -16.44 -11.50 -19.10
CA TYR A 563 -15.05 -11.38 -19.52
C TYR A 563 -14.85 -11.88 -20.95
N THR A 564 -14.02 -11.17 -21.73
CA THR A 564 -13.53 -11.68 -23.02
C THR A 564 -12.22 -12.44 -22.84
N SER A 565 -11.82 -13.23 -23.85
CA SER A 565 -10.50 -13.87 -23.87
C SER A 565 -9.89 -13.92 -25.27
N GLY A 566 -8.56 -13.84 -25.35
CA GLY A 566 -7.83 -13.89 -26.61
C GLY A 566 -6.39 -13.39 -26.46
N THR A 567 -5.63 -13.41 -27.56
CA THR A 567 -4.31 -12.75 -27.58
C THR A 567 -4.47 -11.25 -27.28
N SER A 568 -3.50 -10.64 -26.60
CA SER A 568 -3.47 -9.20 -26.34
C SER A 568 -3.64 -8.36 -27.63
N TYR A 569 -3.01 -8.79 -28.74
CA TYR A 569 -3.16 -8.18 -30.06
C TYR A 569 -4.63 -8.14 -30.54
N ARG A 570 -5.30 -9.30 -30.63
CA ARG A 570 -6.71 -9.38 -31.07
C ARG A 570 -7.67 -8.59 -30.18
N GLN A 571 -7.40 -8.53 -28.88
CA GLN A 571 -8.22 -7.77 -27.93
C GLN A 571 -7.95 -6.25 -27.99
N LYS A 572 -6.98 -5.80 -28.80
CA LYS A 572 -6.48 -4.41 -28.85
C LYS A 572 -5.94 -3.91 -27.51
N LEU A 573 -5.58 -4.82 -26.60
CA LEU A 573 -4.99 -4.54 -25.28
C LEU A 573 -3.46 -4.74 -25.28
N ALA A 574 -2.88 -4.70 -26.48
CA ALA A 574 -1.46 -4.79 -26.73
C ALA A 574 -0.71 -3.57 -26.18
N ARG A 575 0.42 -3.84 -25.51
CA ARG A 575 1.20 -2.81 -24.81
C ARG A 575 2.69 -3.07 -25.05
N PRO A 576 3.42 -2.24 -25.83
CA PRO A 576 4.85 -2.45 -26.04
C PRO A 576 5.61 -2.36 -24.71
N GLY A 577 6.54 -3.28 -24.44
CA GLY A 577 7.30 -3.33 -23.20
C GLY A 577 6.49 -3.75 -21.97
N ASN A 578 5.44 -4.55 -22.15
CA ASN A 578 4.69 -5.15 -21.04
C ASN A 578 5.42 -6.37 -20.46
N SER A 579 5.10 -6.70 -19.20
CA SER A 579 5.74 -7.80 -18.48
C SER A 579 5.37 -9.18 -19.01
N ALA A 580 4.11 -9.41 -19.37
CA ALA A 580 3.63 -10.73 -19.80
C ALA A 580 4.33 -11.22 -21.08
N ASP A 581 4.46 -10.37 -22.09
CA ASP A 581 5.15 -10.73 -23.33
C ASP A 581 6.65 -10.99 -23.04
N TRP A 582 7.30 -10.18 -22.19
CA TRP A 582 8.69 -10.45 -21.77
C TRP A 582 8.83 -11.79 -21.01
N VAL A 583 7.91 -12.12 -20.12
CA VAL A 583 7.92 -13.40 -19.40
C VAL A 583 7.74 -14.57 -20.37
N GLN A 584 6.82 -14.46 -21.34
CA GLN A 584 6.63 -15.49 -22.35
C GLN A 584 7.85 -15.66 -23.27
N ASP A 585 8.58 -14.58 -23.58
CA ASP A 585 9.77 -14.60 -24.44
C ASP A 585 11.05 -15.09 -23.74
N ARG A 586 11.25 -14.72 -22.47
CA ARG A 586 12.53 -14.97 -21.77
C ARG A 586 12.48 -16.08 -20.71
N ILE A 587 11.32 -16.29 -20.11
CA ILE A 587 11.14 -17.27 -19.02
C ILE A 587 10.42 -18.52 -19.54
N GLU A 588 9.47 -18.34 -20.47
CA GLU A 588 8.75 -19.42 -21.15
C GLU A 588 8.00 -20.38 -20.19
N PRO A 589 7.18 -19.89 -19.23
CA PRO A 589 6.41 -20.77 -18.37
C PRO A 589 5.26 -21.44 -19.14
N GLN A 590 4.62 -22.45 -18.54
CA GLN A 590 3.50 -23.17 -19.17
C GLN A 590 2.35 -22.23 -19.53
N LEU A 591 2.03 -21.28 -18.64
CA LEU A 591 0.91 -20.35 -18.80
C LEU A 591 1.31 -18.89 -18.52
N VAL A 592 0.88 -17.96 -19.37
CA VAL A 592 1.12 -16.51 -19.22
C VAL A 592 -0.16 -15.76 -19.53
N PHE A 593 -0.63 -14.93 -18.60
CA PHE A 593 -1.84 -14.14 -18.77
C PHE A 593 -1.69 -12.69 -18.28
N ASN A 594 -2.46 -11.80 -18.90
CA ASN A 594 -2.92 -10.57 -18.27
C ASN A 594 -4.40 -10.72 -17.94
N MET A 595 -4.82 -10.30 -16.75
CA MET A 595 -6.24 -10.17 -16.42
C MET A 595 -6.56 -8.69 -16.22
N PHE A 596 -7.31 -8.14 -17.17
CA PHE A 596 -7.87 -6.80 -17.07
C PHE A 596 -9.17 -6.88 -16.29
N LEU A 597 -9.18 -6.32 -15.09
CA LEU A 597 -10.30 -6.34 -14.16
C LEU A 597 -11.45 -5.44 -14.63
N LYS A 598 -12.51 -5.39 -13.81
CA LYS A 598 -13.65 -4.51 -14.05
C LYS A 598 -13.22 -3.04 -14.13
N ASP A 599 -13.93 -2.21 -14.88
CA ASP A 599 -15.10 -2.50 -15.71
C ASP A 599 -14.77 -2.35 -17.22
N GLN A 600 -15.77 -2.11 -18.06
CA GLN A 600 -15.60 -1.83 -19.49
C GLN A 600 -15.56 -0.31 -19.83
N GLY A 601 -15.32 0.53 -18.82
CA GLY A 601 -15.09 1.97 -18.95
C GLY A 601 -16.16 2.88 -18.33
N ARG A 602 -17.21 2.34 -17.68
CA ARG A 602 -18.22 3.17 -17.00
C ARG A 602 -17.60 3.97 -15.86
N TYR A 603 -16.73 3.33 -15.10
CA TYR A 603 -15.92 3.94 -14.05
C TYR A 603 -14.43 3.93 -14.42
N GLY A 604 -14.00 2.97 -15.25
CA GLY A 604 -12.61 2.82 -15.64
C GLY A 604 -11.71 2.62 -14.42
N TYR A 605 -10.70 3.47 -14.26
CA TYR A 605 -9.80 3.44 -13.09
C TYR A 605 -10.44 3.95 -11.79
N LEU A 606 -11.62 4.56 -11.85
CA LEU A 606 -12.33 5.16 -10.72
C LEU A 606 -13.45 4.26 -10.19
N LEU A 607 -13.24 2.94 -10.26
CA LEU A 607 -14.24 1.97 -9.84
C LEU A 607 -14.56 2.11 -8.34
N PRO A 608 -15.83 2.27 -7.92
CA PRO A 608 -16.13 2.46 -6.52
C PRO A 608 -15.93 1.18 -5.69
N PRO A 609 -15.72 1.30 -4.36
CA PRO A 609 -15.21 0.18 -3.56
C PRO A 609 -16.14 -1.03 -3.40
N HIS A 610 -17.44 -0.91 -3.70
CA HIS A 610 -18.37 -2.04 -3.63
C HIS A 610 -18.03 -3.17 -4.58
N TYR A 611 -17.27 -2.90 -5.65
CA TYR A 611 -16.81 -3.91 -6.60
C TYR A 611 -15.52 -4.64 -6.18
N ILE A 612 -14.86 -4.24 -5.08
CA ILE A 612 -13.59 -4.85 -4.65
C ILE A 612 -13.78 -6.34 -4.37
N VAL A 613 -14.80 -6.70 -3.58
CA VAL A 613 -15.04 -8.09 -3.17
C VAL A 613 -15.42 -8.95 -4.38
N GLU A 614 -16.30 -8.44 -5.25
CA GLU A 614 -16.68 -9.14 -6.48
C GLU A 614 -15.45 -9.39 -7.38
N SER A 615 -14.62 -8.37 -7.59
CA SER A 615 -13.40 -8.50 -8.41
C SER A 615 -12.37 -9.43 -7.75
N GLY A 616 -12.27 -9.42 -6.42
CA GLY A 616 -11.41 -10.34 -5.67
C GLY A 616 -11.85 -11.81 -5.78
N GLU A 617 -13.16 -12.05 -5.77
CA GLU A 617 -13.74 -13.38 -6.02
C GLU A 617 -13.44 -13.87 -7.44
N GLU A 618 -13.50 -12.98 -8.44
CA GLU A 618 -13.13 -13.30 -9.82
C GLU A 618 -11.63 -13.63 -9.95
N VAL A 619 -10.75 -12.85 -9.33
CA VAL A 619 -9.31 -13.14 -9.30
C VAL A 619 -9.07 -14.51 -8.67
N PHE A 620 -9.66 -14.79 -7.50
CA PHE A 620 -9.51 -16.07 -6.83
C PHE A 620 -9.99 -17.26 -7.69
N GLU A 621 -11.11 -17.10 -8.38
CA GLU A 621 -11.66 -18.11 -9.30
C GLU A 621 -10.75 -18.33 -10.53
N PHE A 622 -10.10 -17.28 -11.02
CA PHE A 622 -9.11 -17.40 -12.09
C PHE A 622 -7.86 -18.17 -11.63
N LEU A 623 -7.32 -17.84 -10.46
CA LEU A 623 -6.20 -18.59 -9.86
C LEU A 623 -6.55 -20.07 -9.67
N ARG A 624 -7.79 -20.36 -9.23
CA ARG A 624 -8.31 -21.73 -9.12
C ARG A 624 -8.30 -22.47 -10.45
N THR A 625 -8.65 -21.79 -11.54
CA THR A 625 -8.63 -22.38 -12.89
C THR A 625 -7.20 -22.69 -13.33
N ILE A 626 -6.24 -21.81 -13.04
CA ILE A 626 -4.82 -22.02 -13.35
C ILE A 626 -4.28 -23.23 -12.57
N ALA A 627 -4.55 -23.30 -11.27
CA ALA A 627 -4.10 -24.42 -10.44
C ALA A 627 -4.62 -25.77 -10.95
N GLN A 628 -5.86 -25.83 -11.43
CA GLN A 628 -6.44 -27.04 -12.02
C GLN A 628 -5.86 -27.42 -13.39
N GLN A 629 -5.29 -26.45 -14.11
CA GLN A 629 -4.64 -26.70 -15.39
C GLN A 629 -3.20 -27.21 -15.20
N LEU A 630 -2.53 -26.79 -14.12
CA LEU A 630 -1.17 -27.21 -13.77
C LEU A 630 -1.12 -28.52 -12.96
N GLU A 631 -2.27 -29.01 -12.48
CA GLU A 631 -2.43 -30.36 -11.87
C GLU A 631 -2.43 -31.45 -12.94
#